data_AF-A0A1G2HRY7-F1
#
_entry.id   AF-A0A1G2HRY7-F1
#
_cell.length_a   1.000
_cell.length_b   1.000
_cell.length_c   1.000
_cell.angle_alpha   90.00
_cell.angle_beta   90.00
_cell.angle_gamma   90.00
#
_symmetry.space_group_name_H-M   'P 1'
#
loop_
_entity.id
_entity.type
_entity.pdbx_description
1 polymer ?
#
loop_
_entity_poly.entity_id
_entity_poly.type
_entity_poly.pdbx_seq_one_letter_code
_entity_poly.pdbx_strand_id
1 'polypeptide(L)'
;MSERFNSEFNESSDPLEHEKSLDEIDLSGLIDSIEEYNKQFNAGTMLANIIISTTEGGGGISEEDTQDSKAKALVALEQKHREELGRTGLGLEHVKAFLGGNIGASEMRVNLSDGKKFTDYLDALNKSSLTEQQKKGLVAVADSLTKQLIHQYDLSNPDDIRMIELFGNLSKVVEGYQKLNKKGKNGVGDSVEQLEKYLEIARGKYLKEYLLAEKSGFLENSIIGVFGPKDWHGDSSPESYKEYWNGAIKKVIEIGKNKNAASLQKEIVTNLKKFLVRAKKDLRPMFEERLNQQEKDETDPNVLILEKLSKEDVEKEIEEYKIVMDEMYEELENLGK
;
A
#
# COMPACT_ATOMS: atom_id res chain seq x y z
N MET A 1 9.90 72.08 -27.99
CA MET A 1 8.85 71.18 -28.51
C MET A 1 9.33 69.77 -28.26
N SER A 2 8.74 68.92 -27.44
CA SER A 2 7.46 68.91 -26.70
C SER A 2 7.53 67.77 -25.66
N GLU A 3 7.07 68.07 -24.44
CA GLU A 3 6.33 67.23 -23.47
C GLU A 3 6.77 65.77 -23.25
N ARG A 4 7.36 65.42 -22.09
CA ARG A 4 6.69 65.02 -20.83
C ARG A 4 5.49 64.08 -21.02
N PHE A 5 5.69 62.80 -20.70
CA PHE A 5 4.71 61.99 -19.99
C PHE A 5 5.43 61.23 -18.88
N ASN A 6 5.20 61.68 -17.64
CA ASN A 6 5.28 60.83 -16.46
C ASN A 6 4.01 59.97 -16.46
N SER A 7 4.17 58.67 -16.26
CA SER A 7 3.19 57.82 -15.57
C SER A 7 4.01 56.70 -14.94
N GLU A 8 4.34 56.81 -13.65
CA GLU A 8 3.56 56.14 -12.61
C GLU A 8 3.25 54.69 -13.01
N PHE A 9 4.27 53.83 -12.94
CA PHE A 9 4.05 52.43 -12.60
C PHE A 9 4.33 52.29 -11.11
N ASN A 10 3.23 52.35 -10.35
CA ASN A 10 3.07 52.03 -8.94
C ASN A 10 4.21 51.25 -8.28
N GLU A 11 4.99 51.96 -7.46
CA GLU A 11 5.26 51.49 -6.09
C GLU A 11 3.92 51.49 -5.33
N SER A 12 3.24 50.35 -5.29
CA SER A 12 2.36 49.89 -4.21
C SER A 12 1.65 48.64 -4.76
N SER A 13 2.07 47.47 -4.34
CA SER A 13 1.71 47.00 -3.02
C SER A 13 2.76 45.98 -2.61
N ASP A 14 3.49 46.31 -1.55
CA ASP A 14 3.95 45.33 -0.60
C ASP A 14 2.72 45.05 0.28
N PRO A 15 1.92 43.99 0.03
CA PRO A 15 1.41 43.27 1.16
C PRO A 15 2.66 42.54 1.66
N LEU A 16 3.17 42.86 2.85
CA LEU A 16 2.89 41.98 3.99
C LEU A 16 1.64 41.08 3.75
N GLU A 17 1.70 40.21 2.73
CA GLU A 17 1.04 38.92 2.78
C GLU A 17 1.68 38.32 4.01
N HIS A 18 0.91 38.28 5.09
CA HIS A 18 1.23 37.42 6.20
C HIS A 18 1.34 36.02 5.59
N GLU A 19 2.53 35.63 5.12
CA GLU A 19 2.86 34.25 4.81
C GLU A 19 2.37 33.48 6.04
N LYS A 20 1.30 32.69 5.86
CA LYS A 20 0.64 31.97 6.95
C LYS A 20 1.71 31.39 7.85
N SER A 21 1.65 31.49 9.16
CA SER A 21 2.67 30.80 9.94
C SER A 21 2.61 29.28 9.64
N LEU A 22 3.72 28.55 9.76
CA LEU A 22 3.73 27.11 9.40
C LEU A 22 2.64 26.32 10.14
N ASP A 23 2.27 26.75 11.34
CA ASP A 23 1.22 26.16 12.15
C ASP A 23 -0.22 26.51 11.73
N GLU A 24 -0.39 27.44 10.77
CA GLU A 24 -1.67 27.77 10.12
C GLU A 24 -1.91 26.98 8.83
N ILE A 25 -0.91 26.24 8.33
CA ILE A 25 -1.08 25.40 7.14
C ILE A 25 -1.99 24.21 7.46
N ASP A 26 -3.03 24.06 6.65
CA ASP A 26 -4.01 22.98 6.72
C ASP A 26 -3.92 22.12 5.46
N LEU A 27 -3.57 20.84 5.65
CA LEU A 27 -3.40 19.88 4.57
C LEU A 27 -4.73 19.23 4.13
N SER A 28 -5.85 19.48 4.79
CA SER A 28 -7.13 18.85 4.46
C SER A 28 -7.58 19.10 3.02
N GLY A 29 -7.44 20.33 2.52
CA GLY A 29 -7.81 20.68 1.14
C GLY A 29 -6.95 19.99 0.08
N LEU A 30 -5.67 19.74 0.39
CA LEU A 30 -4.78 18.92 -0.42
C LEU A 30 -5.30 17.48 -0.46
N ILE A 31 -5.59 16.90 0.71
CA ILE A 31 -6.09 15.53 0.82
C ILE A 31 -7.44 15.36 0.11
N ASP A 32 -8.38 16.30 0.25
CA ASP A 32 -9.67 16.25 -0.46
C ASP A 32 -9.47 16.26 -1.98
N SER A 33 -8.49 17.02 -2.48
CA SER A 33 -8.18 17.06 -3.91
C SER A 33 -7.52 15.76 -4.40
N ILE A 34 -6.70 15.12 -3.56
CA ILE A 34 -6.13 13.78 -3.82
C ILE A 34 -7.25 12.73 -3.83
N GLU A 35 -8.18 12.76 -2.88
CA GLU A 35 -9.33 11.86 -2.84
C GLU A 35 -10.19 11.98 -4.09
N GLU A 36 -10.42 13.20 -4.57
CA GLU A 36 -11.18 13.45 -5.81
C GLU A 36 -10.46 12.91 -7.04
N TYR A 37 -9.15 13.13 -7.15
CA TYR A 37 -8.33 12.48 -8.18
C TYR A 37 -8.47 10.95 -8.09
N ASN A 38 -8.35 10.38 -6.90
CA ASN A 38 -8.41 8.93 -6.72
C ASN A 38 -9.78 8.35 -7.06
N LYS A 39 -10.88 9.10 -6.91
CA LYS A 39 -12.20 8.68 -7.40
C LYS A 39 -12.27 8.62 -8.92
N GLN A 40 -11.59 9.52 -9.62
CA GLN A 40 -11.57 9.58 -11.08
C GLN A 40 -10.68 8.49 -11.70
N PHE A 41 -9.53 8.18 -11.07
CA PHE A 41 -8.51 7.31 -11.66
C PHE A 41 -8.36 5.93 -11.01
N ASN A 42 -9.25 5.54 -10.08
CA ASN A 42 -9.24 4.19 -9.51
C ASN A 42 -9.66 3.09 -10.51
N ALA A 43 -9.39 1.85 -10.13
CA ALA A 43 -9.65 0.67 -10.95
C ALA A 43 -11.12 0.50 -11.34
N GLY A 44 -12.06 0.79 -10.44
CA GLY A 44 -13.49 0.65 -10.70
C GLY A 44 -13.97 1.64 -11.76
N THR A 45 -13.60 2.91 -11.63
CA THR A 45 -13.95 3.95 -12.61
C THR A 45 -13.31 3.65 -13.98
N MET A 46 -12.05 3.22 -13.99
CA MET A 46 -11.37 2.85 -15.24
C MET A 46 -12.03 1.66 -15.94
N LEU A 47 -12.39 0.61 -15.19
CA LEU A 47 -13.13 -0.53 -15.73
C LEU A 47 -14.50 -0.11 -16.29
N ALA A 48 -15.24 0.73 -15.57
CA ALA A 48 -16.53 1.23 -16.03
C ALA A 48 -16.39 1.99 -17.35
N ASN A 49 -15.38 2.85 -17.47
CA ASN A 49 -15.13 3.62 -18.70
C ASN A 49 -14.74 2.72 -19.89
N ILE A 50 -13.96 1.66 -19.66
CA ILE A 50 -13.63 0.66 -20.69
C ILE A 50 -14.91 -0.07 -21.15
N ILE A 51 -15.77 -0.50 -20.22
CA ILE A 51 -17.02 -1.18 -20.54
C ILE A 51 -17.93 -0.25 -21.36
N ILE A 52 -18.15 0.98 -20.88
CA ILE A 52 -19.02 1.97 -21.54
C ILE A 52 -18.53 2.26 -22.96
N SER A 53 -17.24 2.59 -23.13
CA SER A 53 -16.66 2.88 -24.45
C SER A 53 -16.80 1.71 -25.42
N THR A 54 -16.61 0.47 -24.94
CA THR A 54 -16.80 -0.74 -25.75
C THR A 54 -18.27 -0.97 -26.13
N THR A 55 -19.22 -0.67 -25.23
CA THR A 55 -20.66 -0.84 -25.50
C THR A 55 -21.27 0.26 -26.36
N GLU A 56 -20.75 1.49 -26.30
CA GLU A 56 -21.28 2.65 -27.04
C GLU A 56 -20.63 2.84 -28.41
N GLY A 57 -19.72 1.94 -28.82
CA GLY A 57 -19.01 2.05 -30.11
C GLY A 57 -18.07 3.25 -30.19
N GLY A 58 -17.76 3.88 -29.06
CA GLY A 58 -16.77 4.94 -28.95
C GLY A 58 -15.37 4.36 -29.15
N GLY A 59 -14.51 5.08 -29.86
CA GLY A 59 -13.08 4.73 -29.95
C GLY A 59 -12.54 4.51 -28.54
N GLY A 60 -11.94 3.33 -28.31
CA GLY A 60 -11.47 2.95 -26.98
C GLY A 60 -10.57 4.04 -26.39
N ILE A 61 -10.65 4.24 -25.07
CA ILE A 61 -9.76 5.15 -24.37
C ILE A 61 -8.34 4.63 -24.56
N SER A 62 -7.50 5.39 -25.25
CA SER A 62 -6.12 4.99 -25.46
C SER A 62 -5.34 5.09 -24.13
N GLU A 63 -4.38 4.19 -23.95
CA GLU A 63 -3.50 4.24 -22.78
C GLU A 63 -2.73 5.57 -22.74
N GLU A 64 -2.36 6.11 -23.90
CA GLU A 64 -1.65 7.37 -24.06
C GLU A 64 -2.49 8.58 -23.59
N ASP A 65 -3.76 8.68 -23.99
CA ASP A 65 -4.68 9.73 -23.54
C ASP A 65 -4.92 9.65 -22.03
N THR A 66 -4.94 8.44 -21.48
CA THR A 66 -5.09 8.19 -20.05
C THR A 66 -3.86 8.67 -19.28
N GLN A 67 -2.65 8.41 -19.79
CA GLN A 67 -1.41 8.90 -19.17
C GLN A 67 -1.28 10.42 -19.25
N ASP A 68 -1.60 11.03 -20.39
CA ASP A 68 -1.58 12.48 -20.56
C ASP A 68 -2.58 13.18 -19.62
N SER A 69 -3.80 12.63 -19.50
CA SER A 69 -4.82 13.13 -18.57
C SER A 69 -4.34 13.09 -17.11
N LYS A 70 -3.67 12.01 -16.70
CA LYS A 70 -3.09 11.90 -15.35
C LYS A 70 -1.97 12.89 -15.12
N ALA A 71 -1.08 13.07 -16.10
CA ALA A 71 0.03 14.03 -16.00
C ALA A 71 -0.50 15.47 -15.86
N LYS A 72 -1.49 15.84 -16.67
CA LYS A 72 -2.17 17.14 -16.57
C LYS A 72 -2.85 17.33 -15.21
N ALA A 73 -3.53 16.31 -14.70
CA ALA A 73 -4.18 16.35 -13.40
C ALA A 73 -3.18 16.47 -12.24
N LEU A 74 -2.02 15.80 -12.31
CA LEU A 74 -0.92 15.98 -11.35
C LEU A 74 -0.42 17.43 -11.34
N VAL A 75 -0.10 17.98 -12.51
CA VAL A 75 0.38 19.37 -12.63
C VAL A 75 -0.65 20.36 -12.09
N ALA A 76 -1.95 20.16 -12.39
CA ALA A 76 -3.02 21.00 -11.88
C ALA A 76 -3.12 20.94 -10.34
N LEU A 77 -2.96 19.76 -9.74
CA LEU A 77 -2.94 19.58 -8.28
C LEU A 77 -1.72 20.26 -7.64
N GLU A 78 -0.54 20.08 -8.21
CA GLU A 78 0.70 20.72 -7.74
C GLU A 78 0.61 22.25 -7.81
N GLN A 79 0.00 22.79 -8.87
CA GLN A 79 -0.23 24.23 -8.99
C GLN A 79 -1.25 24.74 -7.98
N LYS A 80 -2.34 24.00 -7.78
CA LYS A 80 -3.42 24.38 -6.84
C LYS A 80 -2.93 24.42 -5.39
N HIS A 81 -2.06 23.49 -5.00
CA HIS A 81 -1.56 23.34 -3.62
C HIS A 81 -0.06 23.69 -3.50
N ARG A 82 0.43 24.56 -4.37
CA ARG A 82 1.86 24.89 -4.48
C ARG A 82 2.43 25.44 -3.18
N GLU A 83 1.66 26.27 -2.47
CA GLU A 83 2.09 26.87 -1.21
C GLU A 83 2.21 25.79 -0.13
N GLU A 84 1.18 24.97 0.06
CA GLU A 84 1.17 23.89 1.04
C GLU A 84 2.32 22.91 0.79
N LEU A 85 2.48 22.42 -0.44
CA LEU A 85 3.55 21.50 -0.82
C LEU A 85 4.94 22.13 -0.62
N GLY A 86 5.14 23.34 -1.14
CA GLY A 86 6.43 24.03 -1.10
C GLY A 86 6.92 24.37 0.30
N ARG A 87 6.00 24.66 1.22
CA ARG A 87 6.29 25.06 2.60
C ARG A 87 6.39 23.88 3.55
N THR A 88 5.59 22.84 3.35
CA THR A 88 5.65 21.63 4.18
C THR A 88 6.70 20.62 3.69
N GLY A 89 7.27 20.77 2.51
CA GLY A 89 8.23 19.78 1.98
C GLY A 89 7.56 18.46 1.58
N LEU A 90 6.26 18.51 1.29
CA LEU A 90 5.51 17.42 0.71
C LEU A 90 5.55 17.52 -0.81
N GLY A 91 5.51 16.38 -1.49
CA GLY A 91 5.33 16.30 -2.93
C GLY A 91 4.15 15.39 -3.28
N LEU A 92 3.78 15.40 -4.56
CA LEU A 92 2.74 14.55 -5.10
C LEU A 92 3.32 13.58 -6.09
N GLU A 93 2.81 12.35 -6.08
CA GLU A 93 3.23 11.33 -7.01
C GLU A 93 2.04 10.47 -7.44
N HIS A 94 1.95 10.24 -8.75
CA HIS A 94 1.02 9.26 -9.31
C HIS A 94 1.66 7.88 -9.22
N VAL A 95 0.93 6.91 -8.69
CA VAL A 95 1.41 5.54 -8.59
C VAL A 95 0.43 4.57 -9.22
N LYS A 96 0.94 3.48 -9.78
CA LYS A 96 0.10 2.42 -10.31
C LYS A 96 -0.71 1.79 -9.17
N ALA A 97 -2.02 1.71 -9.33
CA ALA A 97 -2.87 1.10 -8.32
C ALA A 97 -2.57 -0.40 -8.21
N PHE A 98 -2.60 -0.96 -7.00
CA PHE A 98 -2.26 -2.36 -6.74
C PHE A 98 -3.14 -3.35 -7.53
N LEU A 99 -4.44 -3.05 -7.65
CA LEU A 99 -5.40 -3.84 -8.45
C LEU A 99 -5.51 -3.36 -9.91
N GLY A 100 -4.61 -2.49 -10.35
CA GLY A 100 -4.73 -1.73 -11.60
C GLY A 100 -4.28 -2.42 -12.87
N GLY A 101 -3.74 -3.64 -12.79
CA GLY A 101 -3.40 -4.48 -13.97
C GLY A 101 -2.86 -3.71 -15.18
N ASN A 102 -3.42 -3.99 -16.36
CA ASN A 102 -3.19 -3.22 -17.60
C ASN A 102 -4.31 -2.19 -17.87
N ILE A 103 -5.21 -1.96 -16.92
CA ILE A 103 -6.37 -1.06 -17.08
C ILE A 103 -6.04 0.40 -16.75
N GLY A 104 -4.76 0.72 -16.60
CA GLY A 104 -4.29 2.08 -16.36
C GLY A 104 -4.76 2.70 -15.04
N ALA A 105 -5.18 1.92 -14.03
CA ALA A 105 -5.62 2.51 -12.76
C ALA A 105 -4.43 3.08 -11.96
N SER A 106 -4.64 4.23 -11.33
CA SER A 106 -3.62 4.91 -10.53
C SER A 106 -4.19 5.52 -9.26
N GLU A 107 -3.31 5.75 -8.30
CA GLU A 107 -3.58 6.48 -7.07
C GLU A 107 -2.58 7.66 -6.99
N MET A 108 -3.08 8.85 -6.71
CA MET A 108 -2.26 9.98 -6.28
C MET A 108 -1.92 9.80 -4.80
N ARG A 109 -0.65 9.98 -4.45
CA ARG A 109 -0.16 9.89 -3.08
C ARG A 109 0.74 11.07 -2.77
N VAL A 110 0.79 11.42 -1.48
CA VAL A 110 1.73 12.40 -0.94
C VAL A 110 3.05 11.70 -0.64
N ASN A 111 4.19 12.26 -1.08
CA ASN A 111 5.52 11.81 -0.70
C ASN A 111 6.29 12.88 0.11
N LEU A 112 7.42 12.48 0.69
CA LEU A 112 8.33 13.40 1.38
C LEU A 112 9.37 13.92 0.39
N SER A 113 9.25 15.18 -0.03
CA SER A 113 10.16 15.80 -1.00
C SER A 113 11.30 16.58 -0.34
N ASP A 114 11.05 17.12 0.86
CA ASP A 114 12.05 17.79 1.71
C ASP A 114 11.72 17.47 3.19
N GLY A 115 12.43 16.49 3.74
CA GLY A 115 12.18 16.02 5.10
C GLY A 115 12.49 17.07 6.16
N LYS A 116 13.43 17.99 5.91
CA LYS A 116 13.72 19.06 6.84
C LYS A 116 12.50 19.99 6.97
N LYS A 117 11.97 20.47 5.85
CA LYS A 117 10.77 21.34 5.85
C LYS A 117 9.58 20.66 6.52
N PHE A 118 9.39 19.37 6.28
CA PHE A 118 8.28 18.65 6.89
C PHE A 118 8.45 18.51 8.41
N THR A 119 9.66 18.23 8.87
CA THR A 119 9.92 18.20 10.32
C THR A 119 9.78 19.57 10.96
N ASP A 120 10.19 20.65 10.28
CA ASP A 120 10.00 22.03 10.75
C ASP A 120 8.50 22.39 10.84
N TYR A 121 7.69 21.91 9.88
CA TYR A 121 6.22 22.04 9.90
C TYR A 121 5.60 21.32 11.10
N LEU A 122 5.98 20.06 11.36
CA LEU A 122 5.50 19.30 12.53
C LEU A 122 5.89 19.98 13.85
N ASP A 123 7.12 20.51 13.95
CA ASP A 123 7.59 21.23 15.12
C ASP A 123 6.87 22.59 15.31
N ALA A 124 6.47 23.26 14.22
CA ALA A 124 5.67 24.47 14.28
C ALA A 124 4.26 24.18 14.84
N LEU A 125 3.61 23.13 14.34
CA LEU A 125 2.30 22.68 14.81
C LEU A 125 2.28 22.29 16.30
N ASN A 126 3.40 21.81 16.84
CA ASN A 126 3.52 21.48 18.25
C ASN A 126 3.33 22.70 19.18
N LYS A 127 3.43 23.92 18.66
CA LYS A 127 3.26 25.16 19.43
C LYS A 127 1.79 25.56 19.60
N SER A 128 0.88 25.03 18.77
CA SER A 128 -0.54 25.36 18.75
C SER A 128 -1.43 24.13 19.05
N SER A 129 -2.74 24.35 19.19
CA SER A 129 -3.72 23.26 19.24
C SER A 129 -4.17 22.94 17.81
N LEU A 130 -4.07 21.67 17.41
CA LEU A 130 -4.46 21.25 16.07
C LEU A 130 -5.98 21.36 15.84
N THR A 131 -6.37 21.91 14.69
CA THR A 131 -7.75 21.84 14.20
C THR A 131 -8.11 20.43 13.72
N GLU A 132 -9.40 20.09 13.61
CA GLU A 132 -9.81 18.78 13.07
C GLU A 132 -9.37 18.59 11.62
N GLN A 133 -9.36 19.65 10.82
CA GLN A 133 -8.87 19.62 9.45
C GLN A 133 -7.36 19.32 9.37
N GLN A 134 -6.56 19.97 10.23
CA GLN A 134 -5.13 19.66 10.33
C GLN A 134 -4.89 18.22 10.77
N LYS A 135 -5.68 17.71 11.72
CA LYS A 135 -5.61 16.30 12.12
C LYS A 135 -5.91 15.37 10.95
N LYS A 136 -7.01 15.61 10.21
CA LYS A 136 -7.37 14.83 9.01
C LYS A 136 -6.21 14.82 8.01
N GLY A 137 -5.64 15.99 7.73
CA GLY A 137 -4.50 16.14 6.83
C GLY A 137 -3.28 15.32 7.26
N LEU A 138 -2.89 15.45 8.52
CA LEU A 138 -1.73 14.75 9.09
C LEU A 138 -1.92 13.22 9.10
N VAL A 139 -3.11 12.73 9.44
CA VAL A 139 -3.42 11.29 9.41
C VAL A 139 -3.28 10.75 7.99
N ALA A 140 -3.85 11.44 7.00
CA ALA A 140 -3.77 11.01 5.61
C ALA A 140 -2.33 11.05 5.05
N VAL A 141 -1.51 12.01 5.49
CA VAL A 141 -0.07 12.03 5.15
C VAL A 141 0.65 10.82 5.76
N ALA A 142 0.42 10.52 7.04
CA ALA A 142 1.02 9.36 7.69
C ALA A 142 0.64 8.04 7.00
N ASP A 143 -0.64 7.88 6.63
CA ASP A 143 -1.13 6.74 5.86
C ASP A 143 -0.46 6.66 4.47
N SER A 144 -0.32 7.80 3.79
CA SER A 144 0.34 7.87 2.48
C SER A 144 1.82 7.46 2.55
N LEU A 145 2.56 7.94 3.55
CA LEU A 145 3.96 7.57 3.79
C LEU A 145 4.09 6.08 4.15
N THR A 146 3.16 5.56 4.94
CA THR A 146 3.13 4.14 5.30
C THR A 146 2.88 3.25 4.08
N LYS A 147 1.88 3.61 3.26
CA LYS A 147 1.58 2.90 2.00
C LYS A 147 2.76 2.91 1.02
N GLN A 148 3.59 3.94 1.03
CA GLN A 148 4.79 4.02 0.19
C GLN A 148 5.87 3.03 0.62
N LEU A 149 6.18 2.98 1.92
CA LEU A 149 7.10 1.99 2.49
C LEU A 149 6.70 0.57 2.13
N ILE A 150 5.39 0.31 2.22
CA ILE A 150 4.84 -0.99 1.93
C ILE A 150 4.88 -1.26 0.42
N HIS A 151 4.24 -0.45 -0.40
CA HIS A 151 3.87 -0.87 -1.76
C HIS A 151 4.77 -0.34 -2.88
N GLN A 152 5.60 0.66 -2.62
CA GLN A 152 6.22 1.44 -3.71
C GLN A 152 7.73 1.41 -3.72
N TYR A 153 8.37 1.54 -2.55
CA TYR A 153 9.83 1.61 -2.56
C TYR A 153 10.43 0.26 -2.89
N ASP A 154 11.30 0.27 -3.90
CA ASP A 154 12.17 -0.84 -4.21
C ASP A 154 13.37 -0.80 -3.26
N LEU A 155 13.29 -1.56 -2.17
CA LEU A 155 14.39 -1.66 -1.22
C LEU A 155 15.64 -2.36 -1.78
N SER A 156 15.59 -2.88 -3.01
CA SER A 156 16.77 -3.39 -3.70
C SER A 156 17.51 -2.31 -4.49
N ASN A 157 16.88 -1.16 -4.72
CA ASN A 157 17.49 0.00 -5.36
C ASN A 157 18.10 0.94 -4.30
N PRO A 158 19.43 0.95 -4.10
CA PRO A 158 20.07 1.83 -3.13
C PRO A 158 20.01 3.31 -3.52
N ASP A 159 19.71 3.63 -4.78
CA ASP A 159 19.71 4.99 -5.33
C ASP A 159 18.29 5.59 -5.42
N ASP A 160 17.26 4.94 -4.85
CA ASP A 160 15.91 5.53 -4.78
C ASP A 160 15.91 6.73 -3.82
N ILE A 161 16.01 7.94 -4.38
CA ILE A 161 16.07 9.21 -3.64
C ILE A 161 14.87 9.38 -2.70
N ARG A 162 13.68 8.92 -3.08
CA ARG A 162 12.45 9.07 -2.26
C ARG A 162 12.55 8.21 -1.00
N MET A 163 13.07 7.00 -1.17
CA MET A 163 13.33 6.07 -0.09
C MET A 163 14.40 6.65 0.86
N ILE A 164 15.50 7.17 0.30
CA ILE A 164 16.56 7.83 1.08
C ILE A 164 16.00 9.02 1.87
N GLU A 165 15.18 9.87 1.25
CA GLU A 165 14.60 11.06 1.89
C GLU A 165 13.67 10.67 3.04
N LEU A 166 12.76 9.70 2.83
CA LEU A 166 11.88 9.24 3.89
C LEU A 166 12.68 8.59 5.03
N PHE A 167 13.55 7.61 4.75
CA PHE A 167 14.28 6.91 5.81
C PHE A 167 15.28 7.80 6.54
N GLY A 168 15.92 8.76 5.85
CA GLY A 168 16.81 9.75 6.44
C GLY A 168 16.11 10.63 7.47
N ASN A 169 14.79 10.82 7.34
CA ASN A 169 13.98 11.68 8.19
C ASN A 169 12.95 10.94 9.05
N LEU A 170 12.75 9.63 8.84
CA LEU A 170 11.66 8.84 9.45
C LEU A 170 11.62 8.95 10.98
N SER A 171 12.78 8.92 11.65
CA SER A 171 12.85 9.10 13.12
C SER A 171 12.28 10.44 13.56
N LYS A 172 12.65 11.53 12.89
CA LYS A 172 12.17 12.88 13.21
C LYS A 172 10.70 13.05 12.88
N VAL A 173 10.23 12.44 11.79
CA VAL A 173 8.81 12.43 11.43
C VAL A 173 7.99 11.72 12.51
N VAL A 174 8.37 10.49 12.89
CA VAL A 174 7.71 9.74 13.97
C VAL A 174 7.71 10.53 15.28
N GLU A 175 8.86 11.08 15.68
CA GLU A 175 8.98 11.91 16.89
C GLU A 175 8.10 13.17 16.82
N GLY A 176 8.01 13.82 15.66
CA GLY A 176 7.16 14.98 15.42
C GLY A 176 5.69 14.65 15.66
N TYR A 177 5.18 13.59 15.04
CA TYR A 177 3.81 13.10 15.25
C TYR A 177 3.54 12.69 16.71
N GLN A 178 4.48 12.00 17.36
CA GLN A 178 4.34 11.62 18.77
C GLN A 178 4.27 12.83 19.71
N LYS A 179 5.00 13.92 19.43
CA LYS A 179 4.92 15.16 20.22
C LYS A 179 3.54 15.81 20.11
N LEU A 180 2.91 15.76 18.93
CA LEU A 180 1.55 16.27 18.71
C LEU A 180 0.49 15.53 19.55
N ASN A 181 0.77 14.28 19.97
CA ASN A 181 -0.12 13.48 20.83
C ASN A 181 -0.06 13.86 22.32
N LYS A 182 1.07 14.41 22.80
CA LYS A 182 1.34 14.67 24.24
C LYS A 182 0.46 15.75 24.89
N LYS A 183 -0.39 16.45 24.12
CA LYS A 183 -1.30 17.50 24.63
C LYS A 183 -2.76 17.07 24.81
N GLY A 184 -3.04 15.76 24.74
CA GLY A 184 -4.31 15.17 25.16
C GLY A 184 -5.30 14.93 24.01
N LYS A 185 -5.68 13.67 23.83
CA LYS A 185 -6.75 13.15 22.95
C LYS A 185 -6.68 13.59 21.48
N ASN A 186 -5.52 13.48 20.84
CA ASN A 186 -5.37 13.77 19.41
C ASN A 186 -4.84 12.53 18.67
N GLY A 187 -5.74 11.76 18.05
CA GLY A 187 -5.46 10.49 17.33
C GLY A 187 -4.51 10.55 16.13
N VAL A 188 -3.75 11.64 15.97
CA VAL A 188 -2.69 11.80 14.97
C VAL A 188 -1.42 11.07 15.39
N GLY A 189 -1.15 10.93 16.69
CA GLY A 189 0.01 10.14 17.14
C GLY A 189 -0.12 8.66 16.79
N ASP A 190 -1.35 8.13 16.86
CA ASP A 190 -1.63 6.73 16.60
C ASP A 190 -1.52 6.42 15.09
N SER A 191 -1.68 7.42 14.21
CA SER A 191 -1.54 7.24 12.76
C SER A 191 -0.10 6.95 12.31
N VAL A 192 0.90 7.09 13.19
CA VAL A 192 2.30 6.77 12.86
C VAL A 192 2.82 5.49 13.53
N GLU A 193 1.99 4.72 14.23
CA GLU A 193 2.40 3.45 14.86
C GLU A 193 3.07 2.49 13.86
N GLN A 194 2.53 2.44 12.62
CA GLN A 194 3.12 1.62 11.56
C GLN A 194 4.48 2.16 11.10
N LEU A 195 4.61 3.47 10.93
CA LEU A 195 5.89 4.12 10.60
C LEU A 195 6.94 3.86 11.68
N GLU A 196 6.56 3.94 12.95
CA GLU A 196 7.41 3.63 14.10
C GLU A 196 7.86 2.17 14.08
N LYS A 197 6.94 1.23 13.81
CA LYS A 197 7.29 -0.19 13.66
C LYS A 197 8.31 -0.40 12.55
N TYR A 198 8.12 0.21 11.38
CA TYR A 198 9.09 0.13 10.28
C TYR A 198 10.43 0.77 10.62
N LEU A 199 10.44 1.87 11.38
CA LEU A 199 11.67 2.50 11.86
C LEU A 199 12.48 1.56 12.76
N GLU A 200 11.82 0.88 13.71
CA GLU A 200 12.50 -0.10 14.58
C GLU A 200 13.06 -1.29 13.78
N ILE A 201 12.29 -1.79 12.83
CA ILE A 201 12.73 -2.86 11.92
C ILE A 201 13.92 -2.40 11.06
N ALA A 202 13.89 -1.16 10.57
CA ALA A 202 14.99 -0.55 9.81
C ALA A 202 16.27 -0.42 10.64
N ARG A 203 16.14 -0.01 11.92
CA ARG A 203 17.26 0.02 12.89
C ARG A 203 17.83 -1.38 13.12
N GLY A 204 16.99 -2.41 13.07
CA GLY A 204 17.38 -3.82 13.09
C GLY A 204 18.15 -4.27 11.85
N LYS A 205 18.20 -3.49 10.77
CA LYS A 205 18.87 -3.82 9.48
C LYS A 205 18.32 -5.09 8.81
N TYR A 206 17.00 -5.32 8.92
CA TYR A 206 16.31 -6.41 8.23
C TYR A 206 14.97 -5.98 7.59
N LEU A 207 14.83 -4.69 7.28
CA LEU A 207 13.59 -4.14 6.73
C LEU A 207 13.18 -4.73 5.39
N LYS A 208 14.16 -5.01 4.52
CA LYS A 208 13.90 -5.67 3.24
C LYS A 208 13.27 -7.04 3.46
N GLU A 209 13.82 -7.81 4.39
CA GLU A 209 13.32 -9.15 4.73
C GLU A 209 11.93 -9.08 5.36
N TYR A 210 11.69 -8.12 6.25
CA TYR A 210 10.39 -7.91 6.87
C TYR A 210 9.31 -7.57 5.84
N LEU A 211 9.57 -6.62 4.95
CA LEU A 211 8.61 -6.23 3.91
C LEU A 211 8.38 -7.35 2.90
N LEU A 212 9.41 -8.15 2.59
CA LEU A 212 9.23 -9.36 1.76
C LEU A 212 8.28 -10.37 2.43
N ALA A 213 8.44 -10.59 3.74
CA ALA A 213 7.58 -11.49 4.50
C ALA A 213 6.13 -11.00 4.57
N GLU A 214 5.95 -9.70 4.78
CA GLU A 214 4.62 -9.07 4.88
C GLU A 214 3.86 -9.12 3.56
N LYS A 215 4.53 -8.76 2.44
CA LYS A 215 3.98 -8.85 1.08
C LYS A 215 3.69 -10.29 0.65
N SER A 216 4.40 -11.26 1.23
CA SER A 216 4.20 -12.68 0.92
C SER A 216 3.16 -13.34 1.83
N GLY A 217 2.54 -12.61 2.75
CA GLY A 217 1.53 -13.15 3.67
C GLY A 217 2.09 -14.13 4.71
N PHE A 218 3.39 -14.06 5.02
CA PHE A 218 4.05 -14.99 5.94
C PHE A 218 3.82 -14.64 7.43
N LEU A 219 3.35 -13.42 7.70
CA LEU A 219 3.09 -12.93 9.04
C LEU A 219 1.62 -13.16 9.41
N GLU A 220 1.37 -13.73 10.60
CA GLU A 220 0.03 -14.01 11.12
C GLU A 220 -0.82 -12.72 11.23
N ASN A 221 -0.18 -11.63 11.67
CA ASN A 221 -0.78 -10.30 11.78
C ASN A 221 -0.23 -9.34 10.70
N SER A 222 -0.24 -9.78 9.44
CA SER A 222 0.13 -8.89 8.32
C SER A 222 -0.79 -7.68 8.27
N ILE A 223 -0.22 -6.49 8.10
CA ILE A 223 -0.96 -5.23 8.06
C ILE A 223 -1.79 -5.13 6.76
N ILE A 224 -1.31 -5.77 5.68
CA ILE A 224 -1.79 -5.54 4.31
C ILE A 224 -2.94 -6.49 3.93
N GLY A 225 -3.17 -7.55 4.71
CA GLY A 225 -4.21 -8.55 4.38
C GLY A 225 -4.01 -9.14 2.98
N VAL A 226 -2.87 -9.78 2.73
CA VAL A 226 -2.54 -10.36 1.42
C VAL A 226 -3.01 -11.80 1.33
N PHE A 227 -3.55 -12.21 0.16
CA PHE A 227 -3.75 -13.60 -0.19
C PHE A 227 -2.40 -14.35 -0.14
N GLY A 228 -2.31 -15.37 0.69
CA GLY A 228 -1.02 -15.99 1.01
C GLY A 228 -1.11 -17.45 1.42
N PRO A 229 -0.05 -18.00 2.03
CA PRO A 229 0.03 -19.42 2.38
C PRO A 229 -1.13 -19.94 3.24
N LYS A 230 -1.76 -19.05 4.02
CA LYS A 230 -2.95 -19.36 4.82
C LYS A 230 -4.20 -19.66 3.97
N ASP A 231 -4.25 -19.18 2.73
CA ASP A 231 -5.41 -19.22 1.83
C ASP A 231 -5.22 -20.16 0.62
N TRP A 232 -3.98 -20.48 0.24
CA TRP A 232 -3.67 -21.18 -1.02
C TRP A 232 -4.40 -22.50 -1.26
N HIS A 233 -4.68 -23.26 -0.19
CA HIS A 233 -5.37 -24.55 -0.29
C HIS A 233 -6.84 -24.41 -0.76
N GLY A 234 -7.42 -23.21 -0.64
CA GLY A 234 -8.77 -22.89 -1.08
C GLY A 234 -8.91 -22.60 -2.57
N ASP A 235 -7.85 -22.11 -3.20
CA ASP A 235 -7.91 -21.43 -4.52
C ASP A 235 -6.86 -21.94 -5.52
N SER A 236 -6.34 -23.16 -5.35
CA SER A 236 -5.35 -23.74 -6.27
C SER A 236 -5.61 -25.23 -6.54
N SER A 237 -4.82 -25.83 -7.44
CA SER A 237 -4.69 -27.30 -7.59
C SER A 237 -3.53 -27.80 -6.72
N PRO A 238 -3.43 -29.11 -6.40
CA PRO A 238 -2.29 -29.66 -5.65
C PRO A 238 -0.92 -29.32 -6.26
N GLU A 239 -0.79 -29.31 -7.59
CA GLU A 239 0.44 -28.94 -8.28
C GLU A 239 0.77 -27.46 -8.08
N SER A 240 -0.21 -26.58 -8.30
CA SER A 240 -0.06 -25.13 -8.10
C SER A 240 0.24 -24.80 -6.64
N TYR A 241 -0.38 -25.52 -5.70
CA TYR A 241 -0.13 -25.41 -4.27
C TYR A 241 1.32 -25.75 -3.92
N LYS A 242 1.84 -26.85 -4.48
CA LYS A 242 3.26 -27.23 -4.34
C LYS A 242 4.19 -26.17 -4.91
N GLU A 243 3.89 -25.62 -6.08
CA GLU A 243 4.68 -24.53 -6.68
C GLU A 243 4.71 -23.27 -5.80
N TYR A 244 3.56 -22.86 -5.26
CA TYR A 244 3.48 -21.73 -4.35
C TYR A 244 4.31 -21.93 -3.07
N TRP A 245 4.25 -23.12 -2.48
CA TRP A 245 5.06 -23.46 -1.30
C TRP A 245 6.56 -23.52 -1.59
N ASN A 246 6.96 -24.11 -2.72
CA ASN A 246 8.35 -24.07 -3.17
C ASN A 246 8.85 -22.62 -3.33
N GLY A 247 8.00 -21.74 -3.87
CA GLY A 247 8.26 -20.30 -3.93
C GLY A 247 8.39 -19.66 -2.55
N ALA A 248 7.53 -20.03 -1.59
CA ALA A 248 7.60 -19.54 -0.22
C ALA A 248 8.91 -19.94 0.47
N ILE A 249 9.26 -21.22 0.41
CA ILE A 249 10.48 -21.77 1.03
C ILE A 249 11.72 -21.07 0.49
N LYS A 250 11.82 -20.82 -0.83
CA LYS A 250 12.92 -20.05 -1.41
C LYS A 250 13.04 -18.65 -0.80
N LYS A 251 11.92 -17.95 -0.60
CA LYS A 251 11.90 -16.62 0.05
C LYS A 251 12.29 -16.69 1.52
N VAL A 252 11.86 -17.72 2.26
CA VAL A 252 12.28 -17.93 3.67
C VAL A 252 13.79 -18.16 3.76
N ILE A 253 14.36 -18.95 2.84
CA ILE A 253 15.81 -19.15 2.74
C ILE A 253 16.53 -17.84 2.43
N GLU A 254 16.00 -17.04 1.51
CA GLU A 254 16.56 -15.73 1.16
C GLU A 254 16.58 -14.80 2.38
N ILE A 255 15.49 -14.72 3.13
CA ILE A 255 15.40 -13.96 4.38
C ILE A 255 16.47 -14.42 5.39
N GLY A 256 16.68 -15.73 5.51
CA GLY A 256 17.68 -16.32 6.39
C GLY A 256 19.14 -15.97 6.04
N LYS A 257 19.43 -15.46 4.83
CA LYS A 257 20.78 -15.00 4.48
C LYS A 257 21.20 -13.76 5.27
N ASN A 258 20.23 -12.95 5.73
CA ASN A 258 20.50 -11.82 6.60
C ASN A 258 20.49 -12.26 8.06
N LYS A 259 21.67 -12.31 8.69
CA LYS A 259 21.82 -12.70 10.12
C LYS A 259 20.99 -11.85 11.09
N ASN A 260 20.70 -10.58 10.74
CA ASN A 260 19.88 -9.71 11.59
C ASN A 260 18.39 -10.09 11.53
N ALA A 261 17.96 -10.83 10.48
CA ALA A 261 16.61 -11.31 10.29
C ALA A 261 16.35 -12.69 10.91
N ALA A 262 17.30 -13.27 11.68
CA ALA A 262 17.18 -14.64 12.18
C ALA A 262 15.92 -14.87 13.05
N SER A 263 15.57 -13.91 13.90
CA SER A 263 14.34 -13.99 14.71
C SER A 263 13.09 -13.92 13.84
N LEU A 264 13.08 -13.05 12.83
CA LEU A 264 12.00 -12.94 11.85
C LEU A 264 11.85 -14.24 11.05
N GLN A 265 12.95 -14.86 10.60
CA GLN A 265 12.93 -16.14 9.90
C GLN A 265 12.28 -17.24 10.75
N LYS A 266 12.63 -17.33 12.04
CA LYS A 266 12.03 -18.29 12.97
C LYS A 266 10.53 -18.06 13.17
N GLU A 267 10.12 -16.80 13.28
CA GLU A 267 8.71 -16.42 13.35
C GLU A 267 7.96 -16.85 12.09
N ILE A 268 8.51 -16.56 10.90
CA ILE A 268 7.95 -16.95 9.61
C ILE A 268 7.79 -18.48 9.53
N VAL A 269 8.84 -19.25 9.81
CA VAL A 269 8.79 -20.72 9.80
C VAL A 269 7.70 -21.24 10.73
N THR A 270 7.58 -20.65 11.92
CA THR A 270 6.53 -21.02 12.89
C THR A 270 5.13 -20.76 12.34
N ASN A 271 4.91 -19.58 11.75
CA ASN A 271 3.62 -19.20 11.18
C ASN A 271 3.24 -20.08 9.98
N LEU A 272 4.18 -20.32 9.06
CA LEU A 272 3.96 -21.19 7.90
C LEU A 272 3.58 -22.62 8.32
N LYS A 273 4.23 -23.18 9.35
CA LYS A 273 3.84 -24.48 9.92
C LYS A 273 2.43 -24.47 10.49
N LYS A 274 2.04 -23.41 11.21
CA LYS A 274 0.66 -23.25 11.70
C LYS A 274 -0.34 -23.21 10.54
N PHE A 275 -0.01 -22.51 9.45
CA PHE A 275 -0.88 -22.42 8.28
C PHE A 275 -1.07 -23.78 7.60
N LEU A 276 -0.01 -24.59 7.46
CA LEU A 276 -0.13 -25.97 6.96
C LEU A 276 -1.04 -26.84 7.85
N VAL A 277 -0.86 -26.76 9.18
CA VAL A 277 -1.71 -27.50 10.13
C VAL A 277 -3.17 -27.08 10.03
N ARG A 278 -3.43 -25.78 9.84
CA ARG A 278 -4.78 -25.25 9.63
C ARG A 278 -5.36 -25.73 8.30
N ALA A 279 -4.62 -25.56 7.20
CA ALA A 279 -5.03 -26.01 5.87
C ALA A 279 -5.41 -27.50 5.87
N LYS A 280 -4.61 -28.37 6.52
CA LYS A 280 -4.90 -29.81 6.64
C LYS A 280 -6.24 -30.10 7.34
N LYS A 281 -6.66 -29.26 8.29
CA LYS A 281 -7.97 -29.36 8.97
C LYS A 281 -9.10 -28.84 8.09
N ASP A 282 -8.83 -27.81 7.30
CA ASP A 282 -9.82 -27.10 6.49
C ASP A 282 -10.13 -27.84 5.16
N LEU A 283 -9.22 -28.69 4.66
CA LEU A 283 -9.38 -29.44 3.40
C LEU A 283 -10.71 -30.20 3.30
N ARG A 284 -11.01 -31.09 4.26
CA ARG A 284 -12.19 -31.97 4.16
C ARG A 284 -13.50 -31.17 4.19
N PRO A 285 -13.73 -30.26 5.16
CA PRO A 285 -14.90 -29.39 5.15
C PRO A 285 -15.06 -28.62 3.83
N MET A 286 -13.97 -28.10 3.27
CA MET A 286 -13.99 -27.35 2.02
C MET A 286 -14.43 -28.21 0.83
N PHE A 287 -13.91 -29.43 0.70
CA PHE A 287 -14.32 -30.34 -0.38
C PHE A 287 -15.75 -30.86 -0.19
N GLU A 288 -16.19 -31.10 1.04
CA GLU A 288 -17.59 -31.44 1.33
C GLU A 288 -18.55 -30.30 0.94
N GLU A 289 -18.15 -29.04 1.18
CA GLU A 289 -18.91 -27.87 0.74
C GLU A 289 -18.99 -27.79 -0.79
N ARG A 290 -17.87 -28.02 -1.51
CA ARG A 290 -17.86 -28.08 -2.98
C ARG A 290 -18.77 -29.17 -3.54
N LEU A 291 -18.75 -30.38 -2.96
CA LEU A 291 -19.64 -31.48 -3.37
C LEU A 291 -21.12 -31.12 -3.13
N ASN A 292 -21.45 -30.57 -1.95
CA ASN A 292 -22.80 -30.13 -1.63
C ASN A 292 -23.28 -29.00 -2.55
N GLN A 293 -22.39 -28.10 -2.96
CA GLN A 293 -22.70 -27.04 -3.90
C GLN A 293 -22.97 -27.60 -5.31
N GLN A 294 -22.15 -28.54 -5.77
CA GLN A 294 -22.37 -29.25 -7.04
C GLN A 294 -23.74 -29.96 -7.04
N GLU A 295 -24.12 -30.65 -5.95
CA GLU A 295 -25.44 -31.29 -5.85
C GLU A 295 -26.60 -30.29 -5.98
N LYS A 296 -26.45 -29.06 -5.47
CA LYS A 296 -27.45 -27.99 -5.63
C LYS A 296 -27.48 -27.47 -7.07
N ASP A 297 -26.31 -27.21 -7.64
CA ASP A 297 -26.16 -26.68 -9.00
C ASP A 297 -26.71 -27.68 -10.03
N GLU A 298 -26.60 -28.99 -9.78
CA GLU A 298 -27.19 -30.05 -10.63
C GLU A 298 -28.72 -29.98 -10.70
N THR A 299 -29.36 -29.34 -9.72
CA THR A 299 -30.82 -29.17 -9.67
C THR A 299 -31.30 -27.83 -10.23
N ASP A 300 -30.40 -26.89 -10.55
CA ASP A 300 -30.74 -25.60 -11.15
C ASP A 300 -30.65 -25.66 -12.69
N PRO A 301 -31.76 -25.52 -13.43
CA PRO A 301 -31.75 -25.59 -14.89
C PRO A 301 -30.98 -24.43 -15.56
N ASN A 302 -30.60 -23.39 -14.83
CA ASN A 302 -29.85 -22.24 -15.35
C ASN A 302 -28.34 -22.34 -15.11
N VAL A 303 -27.85 -23.39 -14.42
CA VAL A 303 -26.42 -23.55 -14.11
C VAL A 303 -25.79 -24.59 -15.04
N LEU A 304 -24.70 -24.20 -15.69
CA LEU A 304 -23.95 -25.07 -16.59
C LEU A 304 -22.76 -25.69 -15.85
N ILE A 305 -22.82 -26.99 -15.61
CA ILE A 305 -21.76 -27.74 -14.93
C ILE A 305 -20.75 -28.21 -15.96
N LEU A 306 -19.53 -27.67 -15.88
CA LEU A 306 -18.45 -27.95 -16.83
C LEU A 306 -17.72 -29.27 -16.50
N GLU A 307 -17.64 -29.65 -15.23
CA GLU A 307 -16.97 -30.88 -14.78
C GLU A 307 -17.60 -31.36 -13.48
N LYS A 308 -17.87 -32.67 -13.36
CA LYS A 308 -18.41 -33.29 -12.15
C LYS A 308 -17.29 -33.93 -11.36
N LEU A 309 -17.14 -33.54 -10.09
CA LEU A 309 -16.23 -34.19 -9.16
C LEU A 309 -16.91 -35.45 -8.59
N SER A 310 -16.25 -36.60 -8.71
CA SER A 310 -16.67 -37.78 -7.96
C SER A 310 -16.10 -37.75 -6.54
N LYS A 311 -16.70 -38.53 -5.62
CA LYS A 311 -16.14 -38.70 -4.27
C LYS A 311 -14.73 -39.30 -4.30
N GLU A 312 -14.44 -40.15 -5.27
CA GLU A 312 -13.13 -40.78 -5.44
C GLU A 312 -12.09 -39.75 -5.91
N ASP A 313 -12.46 -38.84 -6.82
CA ASP A 313 -11.59 -37.75 -7.27
C ASP A 313 -11.26 -36.78 -6.13
N VAL A 314 -12.27 -36.45 -5.31
CA VAL A 314 -12.10 -35.59 -4.13
C VAL A 314 -11.16 -36.21 -3.10
N GLU A 315 -11.32 -37.51 -2.79
CA GLU A 315 -10.43 -38.18 -1.84
C GLU A 315 -8.99 -38.26 -2.36
N LYS A 316 -8.82 -38.46 -3.68
CA LYS A 316 -7.51 -38.42 -4.32
C LYS A 316 -6.87 -37.03 -4.21
N GLU A 317 -7.61 -35.96 -4.52
CA GLU A 317 -7.11 -34.59 -4.45
C GLU A 317 -6.74 -34.20 -3.01
N ILE A 318 -7.58 -34.56 -2.02
CA ILE A 318 -7.26 -34.37 -0.60
C ILE A 318 -5.94 -35.05 -0.22
N GLU A 319 -5.71 -36.27 -0.70
CA GLU A 319 -4.48 -37.01 -0.39
C GLU A 319 -3.26 -36.35 -1.04
N GLU A 320 -3.37 -35.90 -2.29
CA GLU A 320 -2.31 -35.15 -2.98
C GLU A 320 -1.96 -33.86 -2.21
N TYR A 321 -2.96 -33.12 -1.73
CA TYR A 321 -2.74 -31.96 -0.86
C TYR A 321 -2.00 -32.32 0.43
N LYS A 322 -2.40 -33.39 1.11
CA LYS A 322 -1.77 -33.83 2.36
C LYS A 322 -0.31 -34.21 2.15
N ILE A 323 0.01 -34.92 1.06
CA ILE A 323 1.38 -35.25 0.70
C ILE A 323 2.21 -33.98 0.57
N VAL A 324 1.72 -32.99 -0.20
CA VAL A 324 2.42 -31.70 -0.34
C VAL A 324 2.57 -31.01 1.01
N MET A 325 1.53 -30.96 1.84
CA MET A 325 1.60 -30.31 3.15
C MET A 325 2.64 -30.97 4.08
N ASP A 326 2.71 -32.30 4.09
CA ASP A 326 3.64 -33.04 4.92
C ASP A 326 5.09 -32.86 4.42
N GLU A 327 5.32 -32.91 3.10
CA GLU A 327 6.62 -32.56 2.49
C GLU A 327 7.08 -31.14 2.90
N MET A 328 6.21 -30.14 2.74
CA MET A 328 6.55 -28.75 3.04
C MET A 328 6.76 -28.51 4.54
N TYR A 329 6.05 -29.25 5.40
CA TYR A 329 6.23 -29.18 6.85
C TYR A 329 7.63 -29.66 7.26
N GLU A 330 8.08 -30.78 6.69
CA GLU A 330 9.43 -31.33 6.91
C GLU A 330 10.52 -30.36 6.42
N GLU A 331 10.34 -29.76 5.24
CA GLU A 331 11.27 -28.74 4.72
C GLU A 331 11.38 -27.54 5.68
N LEU A 332 10.25 -27.02 6.16
CA LEU A 332 10.22 -25.94 7.15
C LEU A 332 10.86 -26.34 8.48
N GLU A 333 10.77 -27.62 8.87
CA GLU A 333 11.43 -28.13 10.08
C GLU A 333 12.95 -28.12 9.96
N ASN A 334 13.47 -28.41 8.77
CA ASN A 334 14.90 -28.35 8.52
C ASN A 334 15.44 -26.91 8.47
N LEU A 335 14.61 -25.93 8.10
CA LEU A 335 14.95 -24.51 8.14
C LEU A 335 14.91 -23.90 9.55
N GLY A 336 14.20 -24.53 10.49
CA GLY A 336 14.06 -24.05 11.87
C GLY A 336 15.15 -24.52 12.85
N LYS A 337 16.05 -25.42 12.41
CA LYS A 337 17.18 -25.98 13.19
C LYS A 337 18.41 -25.08 13.09
#